data_AF-A0A957GCG2-F1
#
_entry.id   AF-A0A957GCG2-F1
#
_cell.length_a   1.000
_cell.length_b   1.000
_cell.length_c   1.000
_cell.angle_alpha   90.00
_cell.angle_beta   90.00
_cell.angle_gamma   90.00
#
_symmetry.space_group_name_H-M   'P 1'
#
loop_
_entity.id
_entity.type
_entity.pdbx_description
1 polymer ?
#
loop_
_entity_poly.entity_id
_entity_poly.type
_entity_poly.pdbx_seq_one_letter_code
_entity_poly.pdbx_strand_id
1 'polypeptide(L)' 'TGQIMGGVAVGAHAADIVTPIAQAIHSGATLDALAALYPAHPTLSELAFCAARQALQRQA' A
#
# COMPACT_ATOMS: atom_id res chain seq x y z
N THR A 1 1.17 12.77 10.97
CA THR A 1 1.95 11.57 11.32
C THR A 1 2.27 10.69 10.14
N GLY A 2 1.64 10.85 8.96
CA GLY A 2 1.94 10.05 7.77
C GLY A 2 1.53 8.58 7.86
N GLN A 3 0.86 8.19 8.94
CA GLN A 3 0.41 6.82 9.19
C GLN A 3 -0.68 6.41 8.23
N ILE A 4 -0.66 5.13 7.85
CA ILE A 4 -1.68 4.53 6.99
C ILE A 4 -2.93 4.28 7.83
N MET A 5 -4.06 4.84 7.40
CA MET A 5 -5.35 4.70 8.09
C MET A 5 -6.31 3.74 7.39
N GLY A 6 -6.02 3.34 6.15
CA GLY A 6 -6.92 2.55 5.33
C GLY A 6 -6.43 2.38 3.90
N GLY A 7 -7.14 1.54 3.14
CA GLY A 7 -6.99 1.38 1.70
C GLY A 7 -8.18 0.63 1.13
N VAL A 8 -8.49 0.89 -0.14
CA VAL A 8 -9.61 0.27 -0.87
C VAL A 8 -9.06 -0.35 -2.15
N ALA A 9 -9.48 -1.57 -2.44
CA ALA A 9 -9.21 -2.24 -3.70
C ALA A 9 -10.51 -2.82 -4.27
N VAL A 10 -10.65 -2.76 -5.59
CA VAL A 10 -11.77 -3.35 -6.33
C VAL A 10 -11.20 -4.14 -7.50
N GLY A 11 -11.57 -5.41 -7.63
CA GLY A 11 -11.09 -6.28 -8.71
C GLY A 11 -10.83 -7.71 -8.25
N ALA A 12 -10.25 -8.51 -9.14
CA ALA A 12 -9.77 -9.85 -8.81
C ALA A 12 -8.70 -9.77 -7.71
N HIS A 13 -8.73 -10.71 -6.77
CA HIS A 13 -7.75 -10.79 -5.68
C HIS A 13 -7.68 -9.52 -4.80
N ALA A 14 -8.78 -8.76 -4.68
CA ALA A 14 -8.80 -7.54 -3.84
C ALA A 14 -8.36 -7.81 -2.39
N ALA A 15 -8.68 -8.98 -1.84
CA ALA A 15 -8.21 -9.40 -0.52
C ALA A 15 -6.67 -9.47 -0.43
N ASP A 16 -6.02 -10.00 -1.46
CA ASP A 16 -4.56 -10.14 -1.53
C ASP A 16 -3.88 -8.77 -1.74
N ILE A 17 -4.57 -7.84 -2.40
CA ILE A 17 -4.12 -6.45 -2.59
C ILE A 17 -4.21 -5.65 -1.29
N VAL A 18 -5.27 -5.81 -0.50
CA VAL A 18 -5.41 -5.06 0.77
C VAL A 18 -4.62 -5.69 1.93
N THR A 19 -4.11 -6.91 1.78
CA THR A 19 -3.32 -7.59 2.82
C THR A 19 -2.10 -6.77 3.29
N PRO A 20 -1.23 -6.23 2.41
CA PRO A 20 -0.16 -5.31 2.80
C PRO A 20 -0.66 -4.05 3.52
N ILE A 21 -1.84 -3.55 3.16
CA ILE A 21 -2.43 -2.36 3.81
C ILE A 21 -2.88 -2.70 5.24
N ALA A 22 -3.57 -3.82 5.43
CA ALA A 22 -3.97 -4.28 6.77
C ALA A 22 -2.75 -4.48 7.68
N GLN A 23 -1.67 -5.06 7.14
CA GLN A 23 -0.41 -5.22 7.87
C GLN A 23 0.23 -3.87 8.22
N ALA A 24 0.21 -2.90 7.31
CA ALA A 24 0.75 -1.57 7.56
C ALA A 24 -0.03 -0.80 8.64
N ILE A 25 -1.37 -0.95 8.66
CA ILE A 25 -2.21 -0.38 9.73
C ILE A 25 -1.88 -1.04 11.07
N HIS A 26 -1.80 -2.38 11.09
CA HIS A 26 -1.49 -3.14 12.30
C HIS A 26 -0.13 -2.75 12.91
N SER A 27 0.88 -2.51 12.06
CA SER A 27 2.22 -2.11 12.51
C SER A 27 2.39 -0.60 12.74
N GLY A 28 1.36 0.21 12.48
CA GLY A 28 1.44 1.67 12.58
C GLY A 28 2.41 2.31 11.57
N ALA A 29 2.63 1.65 10.44
CA ALA A 29 3.57 2.09 9.41
C ALA A 29 3.10 3.37 8.69
N THR A 30 4.08 4.11 8.17
CA THR A 30 3.85 5.33 7.40
C THR A 30 3.75 5.07 5.90
N LEU A 31 3.20 6.04 5.18
CA LEU A 31 3.11 6.02 3.73
C LEU A 31 4.50 5.93 3.06
N ASP A 32 5.50 6.65 3.59
CA ASP A 32 6.89 6.57 3.14
C ASP A 32 7.48 5.17 3.33
N ALA A 33 7.23 4.54 4.48
CA ALA A 33 7.72 3.21 4.77
C ALA A 33 7.13 2.18 3.81
N LEU A 34 5.83 2.25 3.51
CA LEU A 34 5.19 1.36 2.54
C LEU A 34 5.69 1.62 1.12
N ALA A 35 5.85 2.89 0.71
CA ALA A 35 6.31 3.25 -0.63
C ALA A 35 7.74 2.80 -0.94
N ALA A 36 8.60 2.70 0.09
CA ALA A 36 9.99 2.27 0.00
C ALA A 36 10.17 0.77 -0.23
N LEU A 37 9.12 -0.05 -0.05
CA LEU A 37 9.18 -1.49 -0.25
C LEU A 37 9.04 -1.88 -1.72
N TYR A 38 9.81 -2.89 -2.13
CA TYR A 38 9.82 -3.46 -3.48
C TYR A 38 9.22 -4.88 -3.45
N PRO A 39 7.93 -5.03 -3.77
CA PRO A 39 7.25 -6.32 -3.80
C PRO A 39 7.69 -7.17 -5.01
N ALA A 40 7.27 -8.43 -5.02
CA ALA A 40 7.47 -9.31 -6.16
C ALA A 40 6.73 -8.78 -7.40
N HIS A 41 7.37 -8.93 -8.55
CA HIS A 41 6.87 -8.51 -9.85
C HIS A 41 6.89 -9.67 -10.87
N PRO A 42 5.85 -9.85 -11.71
CA PRO A 42 4.58 -9.12 -11.75
C PRO A 42 3.53 -9.72 -10.80
N THR A 43 2.89 -8.91 -9.95
CA THR A 43 1.84 -9.40 -9.02
C THR A 43 0.73 -8.38 -8.79
N LEU A 44 -0.50 -8.82 -8.48
CA LEU A 44 -1.58 -7.89 -8.10
C LEU A 44 -1.31 -7.21 -6.76
N SER A 45 -0.72 -7.93 -5.80
CA SER A 45 -0.39 -7.36 -4.47
C SER A 45 0.61 -6.20 -4.54
N GLU A 46 1.37 -6.07 -5.65
CA GLU A 46 2.28 -4.93 -5.84
C GLU A 46 1.55 -3.58 -5.93
N LEU A 47 0.25 -3.60 -6.27
CA LEU A 47 -0.59 -2.41 -6.40
C LEU A 47 -0.69 -1.59 -5.10
N ALA A 48 -0.63 -2.22 -3.92
CA ALA A 48 -0.63 -1.52 -2.64
C ALA A 48 0.57 -0.55 -2.51
N PHE A 49 1.74 -0.99 -2.95
CA PHE A 49 3.00 -0.23 -2.91
C PHE A 49 3.04 0.82 -4.02
N CYS A 50 2.52 0.50 -5.20
CA CYS A 50 2.31 1.48 -6.28
C CYS A 50 1.37 2.60 -5.84
N ALA A 51 0.27 2.28 -5.15
CA ALA A 51 -0.66 3.26 -4.62
C ALA A 51 -0.01 4.17 -3.56
N ALA A 52 0.84 3.61 -2.69
CA ALA A 52 1.60 4.39 -1.71
C ALA A 52 2.52 5.42 -2.39
N ARG A 53 3.27 5.00 -3.43
CA ARG A 53 4.10 5.91 -4.22
C ARG A 53 3.30 7.01 -4.92
N GLN A 54 2.15 6.66 -5.51
CA GLN A 54 1.26 7.65 -6.12
C GLN A 54 0.69 8.64 -5.09
N ALA A 55 0.38 8.20 -3.88
CA ALA A 55 -0.12 9.06 -2.83
C ALA A 55 0.93 10.09 -2.38
N LEU A 56 2.21 9.70 -2.27
CA LEU A 56 3.31 10.63 -1.98
C LEU A 56 3.48 11.68 -3.09
N GLN A 57 3.37 11.28 -4.35
CA GLN A 57 3.45 12.21 -5.48
C GLN A 57 2.35 13.27 -5.49
N ARG A 58 1.17 12.97 -4.93
CA ARG A 58 0.06 13.93 -4.82
C ARG A 58 0.18 14.89 -3.64
N GLN A 59 1.08 14.62 -2.69
CA GLN A 59 1.34 15.49 -1.54
C GLN A 59 2.45 16.52 -1.80
N ALA A 60 3.15 16.41 -2.93
CA ALA A 60 4.16 17.35 -3.41
C ALA A 60 3.54 18.39 -4.36
#